data_AF-A0A8J5GP96-F1
#
_entry.id   AF-A0A8J5GP96-F1
#
_cell.length_a   1.000
_cell.length_b   1.000
_cell.length_c   1.000
_cell.angle_alpha   90.00
_cell.angle_beta   90.00
_cell.angle_gamma   90.00
#
_symmetry.space_group_name_H-M   'P 1'
#
loop_
_entity.id
_entity.type
_entity.pdbx_description
1 polymer ?
#
loop_
_entity_poly.entity_id
_entity_poly.type
_entity_poly.pdbx_seq_one_letter_code
_entity_poly.pdbx_strand_id
1 'polypeptide(L)'
;MRRIENLASRQVTFSKHRRGLLKKAFELSVLCDAEHQMSKAYPFTVEKISKLREEVENAKKDQTLQSILVSSSHDYLITNDRSKVSVSNLEGKIVALYISCNRDCCSEFSPILAQIYKKLKEIGESFEVVLVSLEDDESYYDEAIENMPWLAFPFNA
;
A
#
# COMPACT_ATOMS: atom_id res chain seq x y z
N MET A 1 19.96 16.00 15.74
CA MET A 1 20.40 14.59 15.61
C MET A 1 21.85 14.56 15.17
N ARG A 2 22.71 13.71 15.75
CA ARG A 2 24.10 13.54 15.28
C ARG A 2 24.16 12.43 14.22
N ARG A 3 24.80 12.69 13.09
CA ARG A 3 24.93 11.75 11.97
C ARG A 3 25.88 10.61 12.39
N ILE A 4 25.48 9.35 12.18
CA ILE A 4 26.37 8.20 12.40
C ILE A 4 27.20 8.03 11.13
N GLU A 5 28.52 8.20 11.20
CA GLU A 5 29.39 8.13 10.02
C GLU A 5 29.79 6.69 9.67
N ASN A 6 29.86 5.82 10.66
CA ASN A 6 30.27 4.42 10.48
C ASN A 6 29.17 3.60 9.76
N LEU A 7 29.50 3.06 8.59
CA LEU A 7 28.61 2.29 7.72
C LEU A 7 28.02 1.04 8.39
N ALA A 8 28.82 0.26 9.13
CA ALA A 8 28.34 -0.93 9.83
C ALA A 8 27.38 -0.56 10.97
N SER A 9 27.70 0.49 11.72
CA SER A 9 26.81 1.02 12.76
C SER A 9 25.52 1.60 12.19
N ARG A 10 25.56 2.26 11.03
CA ARG A 10 24.35 2.73 10.31
C ARG A 10 23.47 1.55 9.88
N GLN A 11 24.05 0.50 9.29
CA GLN A 11 23.31 -0.67 8.81
C GLN A 11 22.65 -1.44 9.96
N VAL A 12 23.35 -1.62 11.09
CA VAL A 12 22.79 -2.25 12.30
C VAL A 12 21.67 -1.39 12.89
N THR A 13 21.86 -0.06 12.92
CA THR A 13 20.86 0.87 13.44
C THR A 13 19.61 0.89 12.56
N PHE A 14 19.76 0.94 11.24
CA PHE A 14 18.65 0.85 10.29
C PHE A 14 17.90 -0.48 10.43
N SER A 15 18.62 -1.61 10.56
CA SER A 15 18.02 -2.94 10.72
C SER A 15 17.25 -3.09 12.04
N LYS A 16 17.71 -2.44 13.12
CA LYS A 16 17.00 -2.38 14.41
C LYS A 16 15.75 -1.51 14.33
N HIS A 17 15.85 -0.31 13.74
CA HIS A 17 14.71 0.61 13.59
C HIS A 17 13.67 0.09 12.61
N ARG A 18 14.08 -0.54 11.50
CA ARG A 18 13.18 -1.19 10.51
C ARG A 18 12.35 -2.29 11.16
N ARG A 19 12.97 -3.15 11.98
CA ARG A 19 12.21 -4.17 12.74
C ARG A 19 11.26 -3.54 13.75
N GLY A 20 11.67 -2.48 14.44
CA GLY A 20 10.81 -1.75 15.37
C GLY A 20 9.61 -1.07 14.71
N LEU A 21 9.82 -0.43 13.56
CA LEU A 21 8.78 0.20 12.74
C LEU A 21 7.80 -0.83 12.18
N LEU A 22 8.29 -1.93 11.61
CA LEU A 22 7.44 -3.01 11.11
C LEU A 22 6.64 -3.67 12.23
N LYS A 23 7.23 -3.84 13.42
CA LYS A 23 6.52 -4.36 14.59
C LYS A 23 5.40 -3.42 15.04
N LYS A 24 5.65 -2.11 15.11
CA LYS A 24 4.62 -1.11 15.44
C LYS A 24 3.52 -1.00 14.39
N ALA A 25 3.89 -1.04 13.10
CA ALA A 25 2.92 -1.04 12.01
C ALA A 25 2.02 -2.29 12.05
N PHE A 26 2.61 -3.45 12.34
CA PHE A 26 1.87 -4.70 12.56
C PHE A 26 0.98 -4.65 13.81
N GLU A 27 1.47 -4.11 14.92
CA GLU A 27 0.66 -3.92 16.13
C GLU A 27 -0.52 -2.97 15.87
N LEU A 28 -0.30 -1.86 15.16
CA LEU A 28 -1.35 -0.90 14.80
C LEU A 28 -2.36 -1.48 13.80
N SER A 29 -1.92 -2.24 12.80
CA SER A 29 -2.82 -2.91 11.86
C SER A 29 -3.69 -3.94 12.58
N VAL A 30 -3.09 -4.73 13.48
CA VAL A 30 -3.82 -5.68 14.33
C VAL A 30 -4.82 -4.96 15.24
N LEU A 31 -4.51 -3.78 15.76
CA LEU A 31 -5.43 -3.01 16.61
C LEU A 31 -6.62 -2.43 15.83
N CYS A 32 -6.40 -1.87 14.63
CA CYS A 32 -7.49 -1.40 13.76
C CYS A 32 -8.41 -2.54 13.31
N ASP A 33 -7.82 -3.66 12.90
CA ASP A 33 -8.58 -4.86 12.53
C ASP A 33 -9.33 -5.43 13.74
N ALA A 34 -8.72 -5.38 14.94
CA ALA A 34 -9.32 -5.86 16.17
C ALA A 34 -10.52 -5.01 16.61
N GLU A 35 -10.49 -3.68 16.53
CA GLU A 35 -11.65 -2.83 16.89
C GLU A 35 -12.85 -3.09 15.98
N HIS A 36 -12.60 -3.15 14.66
CA HIS A 36 -13.65 -3.39 13.68
C HIS A 36 -14.24 -4.80 13.81
N GLN A 37 -13.39 -5.81 14.02
CA GLN A 37 -13.83 -7.19 14.25
C GLN A 37 -14.46 -7.40 15.64
N MET A 38 -14.04 -6.65 16.67
CA MET A 38 -14.62 -6.73 18.02
C MET A 38 -16.09 -6.34 18.01
N SER A 39 -16.44 -5.26 17.31
CA SER A 39 -17.84 -4.83 17.18
C SER A 39 -18.70 -5.91 16.51
N LYS A 40 -18.18 -6.55 15.46
CA LYS A 40 -18.86 -7.63 14.72
C LYS A 40 -18.97 -8.92 15.54
N ALA A 41 -18.01 -9.16 16.43
CA ALA A 41 -17.98 -10.32 17.32
C ALA A 41 -18.96 -10.22 18.48
N TYR A 42 -19.53 -9.05 18.77
CA TYR A 42 -20.54 -8.91 19.82
C TYR A 42 -21.92 -9.49 19.39
N PRO A 43 -22.65 -10.15 20.30
CA PRO A 43 -22.21 -10.62 21.61
C PRO A 43 -21.22 -11.77 21.43
N PHE A 44 -20.08 -11.72 22.13
CA PHE A 44 -18.89 -12.58 21.97
C PHE A 44 -19.13 -14.09 22.24
N THR A 45 -20.06 -14.70 21.52
CA THR A 45 -20.37 -16.12 21.62
C THR A 45 -19.36 -16.93 20.83
N VAL A 46 -19.12 -18.17 21.28
CA VAL A 46 -18.21 -19.10 20.61
C VAL A 46 -18.60 -19.30 19.14
N GLU A 47 -19.90 -19.42 18.86
CA GLU A 47 -20.46 -19.57 17.51
C GLU A 47 -20.25 -18.34 16.63
N LYS A 48 -20.40 -17.13 17.18
CA LYS A 48 -20.19 -15.88 16.41
C LYS A 48 -18.71 -15.68 16.10
N ILE A 49 -17.84 -15.98 17.06
CA ILE A 49 -16.39 -15.90 16.89
C ILE A 49 -15.89 -16.95 15.89
N SER A 50 -16.40 -18.19 15.95
CA SER A 50 -16.02 -19.24 14.99
C SER A 50 -16.45 -18.86 13.58
N LYS A 51 -17.67 -18.34 13.42
CA LYS A 51 -18.19 -17.84 12.14
C LYS A 51 -17.32 -16.72 11.56
N LEU A 52 -16.96 -15.71 12.36
CA LEU A 52 -16.10 -14.60 11.91
C LEU A 52 -14.70 -15.08 11.52
N ARG A 53 -14.14 -16.06 12.23
CA ARG A 53 -12.84 -16.66 11.87
C ARG A 53 -12.90 -17.40 10.54
N GLU A 54 -13.98 -18.14 10.32
CA GLU A 54 -14.22 -18.83 9.05
C GLU A 54 -14.40 -17.84 7.89
N GLU A 55 -15.15 -16.75 8.10
CA GLU A 55 -15.29 -15.67 7.12
C GLU A 55 -13.95 -15.02 6.77
N VAL A 56 -13.09 -14.73 7.77
CA VAL A 56 -11.74 -14.19 7.53
C VAL A 56 -10.87 -15.19 6.78
N GLU A 57 -10.94 -16.47 7.11
CA GLU A 57 -10.15 -17.51 6.43
C GLU A 57 -10.61 -17.73 4.98
N ASN A 58 -11.90 -17.67 4.73
CA ASN A 58 -12.45 -17.72 3.38
C ASN A 58 -12.08 -16.46 2.59
N ALA A 59 -12.15 -15.28 3.20
CA ALA A 59 -11.71 -14.03 2.58
C ALA A 59 -10.20 -14.01 2.28
N LYS A 60 -9.37 -14.68 3.10
CA LYS A 60 -7.93 -14.88 2.82
C LYS A 60 -7.69 -15.78 1.62
N LYS A 61 -8.49 -16.83 1.45
CA LYS A 61 -8.40 -17.75 0.31
C LYS A 61 -8.87 -17.08 -0.99
N ASP A 62 -9.87 -16.22 -0.89
CA ASP A 62 -10.49 -15.52 -2.01
C ASP A 62 -10.03 -14.05 -2.13
N GLN A 63 -8.78 -13.75 -1.76
CA GLN A 63 -8.27 -12.38 -1.91
C GLN A 63 -8.22 -11.99 -3.38
N THR A 64 -9.02 -10.96 -3.72
CA THR A 64 -9.08 -10.38 -5.06
C THR A 64 -8.46 -8.99 -5.05
N LEU A 65 -8.05 -8.50 -6.23
CA LEU A 65 -7.64 -7.10 -6.37
C LEU A 65 -8.72 -6.13 -5.90
N GLN A 66 -10.00 -6.48 -6.09
CA GLN A 66 -11.13 -5.68 -5.62
C GLN A 66 -11.12 -5.55 -4.09
N SER A 67 -10.83 -6.63 -3.35
CA SER A 67 -10.77 -6.57 -1.88
C SER A 67 -9.68 -5.64 -1.31
N ILE A 68 -8.68 -5.29 -2.12
CA ILE A 68 -7.55 -4.44 -1.73
C ILE A 68 -7.68 -3.02 -2.29
N LEU A 69 -8.12 -2.89 -3.54
CA LEU A 69 -8.11 -1.63 -4.30
C LEU A 69 -9.48 -0.95 -4.37
N VAL A 70 -10.56 -1.62 -3.98
CA VAL A 70 -11.93 -1.10 -4.03
C VAL A 70 -12.45 -0.92 -2.61
N SER A 71 -13.06 0.24 -2.37
CA SER A 71 -13.84 0.54 -1.17
C SER A 71 -15.30 0.78 -1.55
N SER A 72 -16.17 0.99 -0.57
CA SER A 72 -17.56 1.40 -0.83
C SER A 72 -17.67 2.77 -1.51
N SER A 73 -16.64 3.62 -1.39
CA SER A 73 -16.60 4.96 -1.94
C SER A 73 -15.94 5.02 -3.33
N HIS A 74 -14.99 4.12 -3.62
CA HIS A 74 -14.18 4.21 -4.83
C HIS A 74 -13.80 2.84 -5.41
N ASP A 75 -14.01 2.67 -6.71
CA ASP A 75 -13.68 1.47 -7.51
C ASP A 75 -12.69 1.75 -8.65
N TYR A 76 -12.01 2.89 -8.56
CA TYR A 76 -11.10 3.40 -9.58
C TYR A 76 -9.78 3.87 -8.98
N LEU A 77 -8.75 3.83 -9.83
CA LEU A 77 -7.46 4.47 -9.62
C LEU A 77 -7.34 5.69 -10.53
N ILE A 78 -6.36 6.54 -10.28
CA ILE A 78 -6.08 7.70 -11.11
C ILE A 78 -4.70 7.60 -11.75
N THR A 79 -4.57 8.17 -12.93
CA THR A 79 -3.31 8.40 -13.65
C THR A 79 -2.73 9.77 -13.32
N ASN A 80 -1.54 10.06 -13.85
CA ASN A 80 -0.88 11.35 -13.71
C ASN A 80 -1.67 12.54 -14.26
N ASP A 81 -2.47 12.33 -15.31
CA ASP A 81 -3.38 13.33 -15.89
C ASP A 81 -4.74 13.40 -15.17
N ARG A 82 -4.88 12.74 -14.01
CA ARG A 82 -6.12 12.63 -13.21
C ARG A 82 -7.27 11.92 -13.92
N SER A 83 -7.02 11.22 -15.03
CA SER A 83 -8.03 10.35 -15.61
C SER A 83 -8.27 9.12 -14.74
N LYS A 84 -9.53 8.65 -14.74
CA LYS A 84 -9.96 7.53 -13.90
C LYS A 84 -9.77 6.22 -14.66
N VAL A 85 -9.22 5.22 -13.97
CA VAL A 85 -9.01 3.87 -14.49
C VAL A 85 -9.72 2.89 -13.56
N SER A 86 -10.64 2.08 -14.10
CA SER A 86 -11.35 1.10 -13.28
C SER A 86 -10.41 -0.01 -12.80
N VAL A 87 -10.59 -0.44 -11.54
CA VAL A 87 -9.77 -1.52 -10.96
C VAL A 87 -9.90 -2.82 -11.75
N SER A 88 -11.03 -3.07 -12.42
CA SER A 88 -11.20 -4.27 -13.26
C SER A 88 -10.21 -4.33 -14.42
N ASN A 89 -9.68 -3.20 -14.90
CA ASN A 89 -8.65 -3.18 -15.95
C ASN A 89 -7.28 -3.70 -15.48
N LEU A 90 -7.11 -3.97 -14.18
CA LEU A 90 -5.90 -4.55 -13.61
C LEU A 90 -6.01 -6.07 -13.44
N GLU A 91 -7.17 -6.67 -13.72
CA GLU A 91 -7.34 -8.12 -13.64
C GLU A 91 -6.35 -8.85 -14.57
N GLY A 92 -5.70 -9.89 -14.04
CA GLY A 92 -4.67 -10.64 -14.75
C GLY A 92 -3.30 -9.97 -14.83
N LYS A 93 -3.14 -8.74 -14.29
CA LYS A 93 -1.83 -8.08 -14.19
C LYS A 93 -1.19 -8.32 -12.82
N ILE A 94 0.13 -8.37 -12.80
CA ILE A 94 0.91 -8.26 -11.56
C ILE A 94 0.83 -6.80 -11.11
N VAL A 95 0.22 -6.56 -9.95
CA VAL A 95 0.07 -5.21 -9.39
C VAL A 95 1.05 -5.02 -8.23
N ALA A 96 1.97 -4.08 -8.36
CA ALA A 96 2.87 -3.67 -7.28
C ALA A 96 2.32 -2.45 -6.55
N LEU A 97 2.09 -2.57 -5.24
CA LEU A 97 1.76 -1.44 -4.38
C LEU A 97 3.03 -0.68 -4.01
N TYR A 98 3.15 0.55 -4.48
CA TYR A 98 4.24 1.44 -4.12
C TYR A 98 3.77 2.39 -3.02
N ILE A 99 4.16 2.08 -1.79
CA ILE A 99 3.80 2.87 -0.61
C ILE A 99 4.84 3.98 -0.43
N SER A 100 4.46 5.23 -0.69
CA SER A 100 5.32 6.40 -0.54
C SER A 100 5.07 7.12 0.78
N CYS A 101 6.12 7.75 1.33
CA CYS A 101 6.05 8.66 2.47
C CYS A 101 7.04 9.81 2.27
N ASN A 102 6.80 10.96 2.89
CA ASN A 102 7.59 12.20 2.76
C ASN A 102 8.91 12.15 3.54
N ARG A 103 9.60 11.01 3.49
CA ARG A 103 11.00 10.91 3.92
C ARG A 103 11.87 10.92 2.68
N ASP A 104 13.06 11.51 2.80
CA ASP A 104 14.10 11.65 1.76
C ASP A 104 14.47 10.36 0.98
N CYS A 105 13.89 9.21 1.29
CA CYS A 105 14.13 7.92 0.63
C CYS A 105 13.37 7.74 -0.69
N CYS A 106 12.26 8.43 -0.91
CA CYS A 106 11.43 8.23 -2.11
C CYS A 106 11.98 8.95 -3.35
N SER A 107 12.73 10.03 -3.17
CA SER A 107 13.31 10.83 -4.27
C SER A 107 14.40 10.07 -5.04
N GLU A 108 15.17 9.21 -4.37
CA GLU A 108 16.20 8.38 -5.01
C GLU A 108 15.61 7.13 -5.69
N PHE A 109 14.55 6.55 -5.10
CA PHE A 109 13.99 5.29 -5.58
C PHE A 109 12.97 5.47 -6.73
N SER A 110 12.13 6.50 -6.68
CA SER A 110 11.08 6.72 -7.69
C SER A 110 11.63 6.79 -9.13
N PRO A 111 12.76 7.48 -9.41
CA PRO A 111 13.34 7.49 -10.75
C PRO A 111 13.84 6.12 -11.22
N ILE A 112 14.35 5.29 -10.30
CA ILE A 112 14.78 3.92 -10.60
C ILE A 112 13.57 3.05 -10.92
N LEU A 113 12.52 3.15 -10.11
CA LEU A 113 11.28 2.41 -10.33
C LEU A 113 10.62 2.81 -11.66
N ALA A 114 10.61 4.10 -12.02
CA ALA A 114 10.09 4.58 -13.30
C ALA A 114 10.84 4.00 -14.50
N GLN A 115 12.17 3.89 -14.41
CA GLN A 115 12.98 3.24 -15.45
C GLN A 115 12.66 1.75 -15.59
N ILE A 116 12.51 1.03 -14.48
CA ILE A 116 12.17 -0.40 -14.48
C ILE A 116 10.76 -0.59 -15.07
N TYR A 117 9.79 0.21 -14.61
CA TYR A 117 8.42 0.19 -15.10
C TYR A 117 8.36 0.38 -16.62
N LYS A 118 9.05 1.40 -17.14
CA LYS A 118 9.10 1.65 -18.58
C LYS A 118 9.67 0.45 -19.36
N LYS A 119 10.78 -0.13 -18.90
CA LYS A 119 11.37 -1.33 -19.52
C LYS A 119 10.41 -2.51 -19.53
N LEU A 120 9.69 -2.76 -18.43
CA LEU A 120 8.72 -3.85 -18.34
C LEU A 120 7.52 -3.63 -19.28
N LYS A 121 7.04 -2.38 -19.40
CA LYS A 121 5.98 -2.03 -20.35
C LYS A 121 6.43 -2.21 -21.81
N GLU A 122 7.67 -1.84 -22.14
CA GLU A 122 8.24 -2.04 -23.49
C GLU A 122 8.38 -3.52 -23.86
N ILE A 123 8.69 -4.38 -22.89
CA ILE A 123 8.76 -5.84 -23.07
C ILE A 123 7.35 -6.46 -23.25
N GLY A 124 6.30 -5.72 -22.87
CA GLY A 124 4.91 -6.20 -22.93
C GLY A 124 4.50 -7.03 -21.71
N GLU A 125 5.23 -6.90 -20.59
CA GLU A 125 4.88 -7.59 -19.35
C GLU A 125 3.55 -7.06 -18.80
N SER A 126 2.71 -7.98 -18.32
CA SER A 126 1.43 -7.66 -17.70
C SER A 126 1.64 -7.21 -16.25
N PHE A 127 2.24 -6.02 -16.09
CA PHE A 127 2.65 -5.44 -14.82
C PHE A 127 2.07 -4.03 -14.66
N GLU A 128 1.68 -3.65 -13.45
CA GLU A 128 1.21 -2.31 -13.10
C GLU A 128 1.74 -1.89 -11.72
N VAL A 129 1.98 -0.59 -11.54
CA VAL A 129 2.32 -0.01 -10.23
C VAL A 129 1.16 0.85 -9.76
N VAL A 130 0.83 0.77 -8.47
CA VAL A 130 -0.19 1.60 -7.83
C VAL A 130 0.43 2.32 -6.64
N LEU A 131 0.50 3.64 -6.72
CA LEU A 131 0.97 4.52 -5.67
C LEU A 131 -0.06 4.58 -4.53
N VAL A 132 0.41 4.34 -3.31
CA VAL A 132 -0.31 4.56 -2.07
C VAL A 132 0.43 5.63 -1.29
N SER A 133 -0.13 6.84 -1.22
CA SER A 133 0.42 7.91 -0.38
C SER A 133 0.06 7.63 1.08
N LEU A 134 1.04 7.69 1.97
CA LEU A 134 0.82 7.67 3.42
C LEU A 134 0.66 9.06 4.04
N GLU A 135 0.86 10.11 3.25
CA GLU A 135 0.81 11.49 3.70
C GLU A 135 -0.55 12.10 3.36
N ASP A 136 -1.12 12.82 4.32
CA ASP A 136 -2.34 13.62 4.17
C ASP A 136 -1.95 15.06 3.77
N ASP A 137 -1.17 15.17 2.70
CA ASP A 137 -0.74 16.44 2.10
C ASP A 137 -1.00 16.40 0.59
N GLU A 138 -2.01 17.15 0.16
CA GLU A 138 -2.45 17.21 -1.24
C GLU A 138 -1.36 17.80 -2.15
N SER A 139 -0.61 18.79 -1.68
CA SER A 139 0.46 19.41 -2.49
C SER A 139 1.58 18.42 -2.78
N TYR A 140 1.97 17.64 -1.76
CA TYR A 140 2.97 16.58 -1.93
C TYR A 140 2.47 15.45 -2.83
N TYR A 141 1.21 15.06 -2.66
CA TYR A 141 0.59 14.03 -3.48
C TYR A 141 0.53 14.43 -4.96
N ASP A 142 0.21 15.69 -5.24
CA ASP A 142 0.15 16.24 -6.59
C ASP A 142 1.52 16.19 -7.27
N GLU A 143 2.57 16.62 -6.56
CA GLU A 143 3.96 16.56 -7.06
C GLU A 143 4.42 15.11 -7.31
N ALA A 144 4.04 14.19 -6.41
CA ALA A 144 4.37 12.77 -6.55
C ALA A 144 3.72 12.16 -7.80
N ILE A 145 2.48 12.52 -8.10
CA ILE A 145 1.74 11.97 -9.25
C ILE A 145 2.19 12.56 -10.58
N GLU A 146 2.51 13.85 -10.63
CA GLU A 146 2.87 14.55 -11.88
C GLU A 146 4.05 13.88 -12.59
N ASN A 147 5.00 13.33 -11.81
CA ASN A 147 6.25 12.77 -12.32
C ASN A 147 6.25 11.24 -12.49
N MET A 148 5.14 10.56 -12.18
CA MET A 148 5.09 9.10 -12.16
C MET A 148 4.33 8.52 -13.37
N PRO A 149 4.82 7.43 -13.99
CA PRO A 149 4.20 6.84 -15.19
C PRO A 149 3.12 5.79 -14.88
N TRP A 150 2.70 5.67 -13.63
CA TRP A 150 1.84 4.59 -13.12
C TRP A 150 0.57 5.13 -12.44
N LEU A 151 -0.25 4.24 -11.90
CA LEU A 151 -1.53 4.58 -11.28
C LEU A 151 -1.36 4.97 -9.81
N ALA A 152 -2.34 5.65 -9.23
CA ALA A 152 -2.39 6.03 -7.82
C ALA A 152 -3.81 5.86 -7.24
N PHE A 153 -3.89 5.61 -5.94
CA PHE A 153 -5.15 5.76 -5.21
C PHE A 153 -5.56 7.23 -5.20
N PRO A 154 -6.86 7.57 -5.38
CA PRO A 154 -7.34 8.94 -5.24
C PRO A 154 -7.07 9.47 -3.82
N PHE A 155 -6.68 10.75 -3.71
CA PHE A 155 -6.29 11.36 -2.43
C PHE A 155 -7.44 11.37 -1.39
N ASN A 156 -8.64 11.77 -1.80
CA ASN A 156 -9.82 11.87 -0.93
C ASN A 156 -10.72 10.63 -1.02
N ALA A 157 -10.14 9.43 -0.90
CA ALA A 157 -10.87 8.15 -1.06
C ALA A 157 -11.72 7.75 0.15
#